data_AF-A0AAE3EFG0-F1
#
_entry.id   AF-A0AAE3EFG0-F1
#
_cell.length_a   1.000
_cell.length_b   1.000
_cell.length_c   1.000
_cell.angle_alpha   90.00
_cell.angle_beta   90.00
_cell.angle_gamma   90.00
#
_symmetry.space_group_name_H-M   'P 1'
#
loop_
_entity.id
_entity.type
_entity.pdbx_description
1 polymer ?
#
loop_
_entity_poly.entity_id
_entity_poly.type
_entity_poly.pdbx_seq_one_letter_code
_entity_poly.pdbx_strand_id
1 'polypeptide(L)'
;MACLIFVSPLASPISASAEETITGVYSIQNAVEDYRGTRSFEISRNQYQEYVITADRSFESVAYYDAEHHELFCVIETAHQYNTLMKFRIEGGALTVYSLYSEKWNEYPGVDKK
;
A
#
# COMPACT_ATOMS: atom_id res chain seq x y z
N MET A 1 32.95 -46.12 13.24
CA MET A 1 33.21 -45.24 12.08
C MET A 1 31.85 -44.81 11.55
N ALA A 2 31.39 -43.60 11.91
CA ALA A 2 30.04 -43.12 11.61
C ALA A 2 30.14 -41.89 10.72
N CYS A 3 29.50 -41.96 9.55
CA CYS A 3 29.48 -40.89 8.55
C CYS A 3 28.33 -39.93 8.90
N LEU A 4 28.65 -38.68 9.22
CA LEU A 4 27.65 -37.63 9.45
C LEU A 4 27.24 -37.04 8.09
N ILE A 5 26.00 -37.29 7.68
CA ILE A 5 25.40 -36.61 6.53
C ILE A 5 24.98 -35.22 7.00
N PHE A 6 25.74 -34.21 6.61
CA PHE A 6 25.41 -32.81 6.81
C PHE A 6 24.37 -32.40 5.76
N VAL A 7 23.09 -32.46 6.12
CA VAL A 7 22.02 -31.93 5.27
C VAL A 7 22.04 -30.42 5.44
N SER A 8 22.67 -29.71 4.51
CA SER A 8 22.60 -28.25 4.48
C SER A 8 21.16 -27.87 4.15
N PRO A 9 20.49 -27.00 4.94
CA PRO A 9 19.27 -26.38 4.46
C PRO A 9 19.67 -25.54 3.24
N LEU A 10 19.06 -25.83 2.09
CA LEU A 10 19.00 -24.86 1.01
C LEU A 10 18.37 -23.61 1.63
N ALA A 11 19.20 -22.60 1.90
CA ALA A 11 18.71 -21.25 2.04
C ALA A 11 18.10 -20.90 0.69
N SER A 12 16.78 -21.08 0.56
CA SER A 12 16.02 -20.44 -0.50
C SER A 12 16.35 -18.95 -0.42
N PRO A 13 16.89 -18.32 -1.48
CA PRO A 13 17.00 -16.87 -1.49
C PRO A 13 15.58 -16.35 -1.33
N ILE A 14 15.34 -15.72 -0.18
CA ILE A 14 14.13 -14.96 0.10
C ILE A 14 13.96 -13.99 -1.06
N SER A 15 12.83 -14.10 -1.75
CA SER A 15 12.41 -13.17 -2.79
C SER A 15 12.15 -11.81 -2.14
N ALA A 16 13.21 -11.09 -1.80
CA ALA A 16 13.17 -9.81 -1.07
C ALA A 16 12.79 -8.63 -1.99
N SER A 17 12.20 -8.88 -3.15
CA SER A 17 12.23 -7.90 -4.24
C SER A 17 10.92 -7.14 -4.49
N ALA A 18 9.80 -7.54 -3.89
CA ALA A 18 8.50 -6.89 -4.13
C ALA A 18 7.82 -6.40 -2.85
N GLU A 19 8.00 -7.12 -1.72
CA GLU A 19 7.36 -6.75 -0.45
C GLU A 19 7.94 -5.47 0.16
N GLU A 20 9.27 -5.30 0.14
CA GLU A 20 9.93 -4.02 0.54
C GLU A 20 9.52 -2.85 -0.35
N THR A 21 9.10 -3.12 -1.57
CA THR A 21 8.67 -2.07 -2.51
C THR A 21 7.32 -1.50 -2.10
N ILE A 22 6.43 -2.30 -1.50
CA ILE A 22 5.04 -1.92 -1.18
C ILE A 22 4.94 -1.19 0.15
N THR A 23 5.59 -1.68 1.19
CA THR A 23 5.51 -1.04 2.52
C THR A 23 6.34 0.24 2.59
N GLY A 24 5.91 1.17 3.45
CA GLY A 24 6.58 2.45 3.66
C GLY A 24 5.62 3.62 3.77
N VAL A 25 6.18 4.83 3.92
CA VAL A 25 5.41 6.06 3.99
C VAL A 25 5.50 6.79 2.67
N TYR A 26 4.35 7.08 2.09
CA TYR A 26 4.22 7.78 0.82
C TYR A 26 3.55 9.13 1.02
N SER A 27 3.96 10.13 0.26
CA SER A 27 3.38 11.47 0.27
C SER A 27 2.80 11.80 -1.10
N ILE A 28 1.53 12.22 -1.10
CA ILE A 28 0.88 12.74 -2.30
C ILE A 28 0.66 14.25 -2.14
N GLN A 29 0.90 15.01 -3.21
CA GLN A 29 0.44 16.39 -3.28
C GLN A 29 -1.02 16.35 -3.72
N ASN A 30 -1.93 16.79 -2.84
CA ASN A 30 -3.35 16.72 -3.15
C ASN A 30 -3.67 17.73 -4.28
N ALA A 31 -4.19 17.25 -5.41
CA ALA A 31 -4.48 18.05 -6.59
C ALA A 31 -5.92 18.63 -6.62
N VAL A 32 -6.62 18.65 -5.47
CA VAL A 32 -7.97 19.20 -5.37
C VAL A 32 -7.88 20.70 -5.06
N GLU A 33 -8.52 21.53 -5.89
CA GLU A 33 -8.49 23.02 -5.83
C GLU A 33 -8.78 23.59 -4.43
N ASP A 34 -9.63 22.92 -3.65
CA ASP A 34 -10.09 23.38 -2.33
C ASP A 34 -9.30 22.82 -1.13
N TYR A 35 -8.32 21.92 -1.35
CA TYR A 35 -7.59 21.28 -0.25
C TYR A 35 -6.08 21.30 -0.49
N ARG A 36 -5.47 22.45 -0.21
CA ARG A 36 -4.00 22.64 -0.29
C ARG A 36 -3.31 21.86 0.83
N GLY A 37 -2.56 20.82 0.49
CA GLY A 37 -1.71 20.10 1.45
C GLY A 37 -1.07 18.83 0.88
N THR A 38 0.02 18.41 1.54
CA THR A 38 0.59 17.07 1.36
C THR A 38 -0.19 16.10 2.23
N ARG A 39 -0.65 14.98 1.67
CA ARG A 39 -1.26 13.89 2.43
C ARG A 39 -0.28 12.72 2.48
N SER A 40 -0.04 12.21 3.68
CA SER A 40 0.82 11.05 3.92
C SER A 40 -0.02 9.78 4.08
N PHE A 41 0.42 8.71 3.46
CA PHE A 41 -0.11 7.36 3.60
C PHE A 41 1.00 6.43 4.07
N GLU A 42 0.79 5.73 5.17
CA GLU A 42 1.64 4.64 5.60
C GLU A 42 1.02 3.32 5.15
N ILE A 43 1.82 2.48 4.49
CA ILE A 43 1.46 1.13 4.09
C ILE A 43 2.32 0.18 4.93
N SER A 44 1.67 -0.59 5.78
CA SER A 44 2.33 -1.50 6.73
C SER A 44 1.68 -2.89 6.71
N ARG A 45 2.23 -3.82 7.51
CA ARG A 45 1.63 -5.14 7.77
C ARG A 45 1.24 -5.23 9.24
N ASN A 46 0.02 -5.67 9.52
CA ASN A 46 -0.40 -5.95 10.89
C ASN A 46 0.12 -7.32 11.39
N GLN A 47 -0.22 -7.68 12.62
CA GLN A 47 0.16 -8.96 13.22
C GLN A 47 -0.39 -10.20 12.49
N TYR A 48 -1.44 -10.03 11.68
CA TYR A 48 -2.06 -11.07 10.86
C TYR A 48 -1.49 -11.13 9.45
N GLN A 49 -0.42 -10.37 9.17
CA GLN A 49 0.18 -10.23 7.84
C GLN A 49 -0.75 -9.60 6.81
N GLU A 50 -1.78 -8.85 7.22
CA GLU A 50 -2.63 -8.10 6.30
C GLU A 50 -2.00 -6.74 6.01
N TYR A 51 -2.18 -6.23 4.79
CA TYR A 51 -1.77 -4.86 4.48
C TYR A 51 -2.72 -3.88 5.16
N VAL A 52 -2.16 -2.85 5.78
CA VAL A 52 -2.90 -1.76 6.41
C VAL A 52 -2.47 -0.45 5.77
N ILE A 53 -3.46 0.37 5.42
CA ILE A 53 -3.25 1.72 4.89
C ILE A 53 -3.73 2.71 5.94
N THR A 54 -2.81 3.52 6.42
CA THR A 54 -3.08 4.58 7.39
C THR A 54 -2.84 5.93 6.74
N ALA A 55 -3.88 6.75 6.66
CA ALA A 55 -3.77 8.14 6.24
C ALA A 55 -3.78 9.03 7.48
N ASP A 56 -2.74 9.85 7.67
CA ASP A 56 -2.56 10.65 8.89
C ASP A 56 -3.81 11.46 9.24
N ARG A 57 -4.33 11.25 10.46
CA ARG A 57 -5.55 11.88 11.02
C ARG A 57 -6.82 11.73 10.18
N SER A 58 -6.86 10.80 9.23
CA SER A 58 -7.99 10.62 8.32
C SER A 58 -8.65 9.26 8.46
N PHE A 59 -7.91 8.17 8.26
CA PHE A 59 -8.46 6.82 8.34
C PHE A 59 -7.34 5.78 8.51
N GLU A 60 -7.74 4.59 8.96
CA GLU A 60 -6.94 3.37 8.90
C GLU A 60 -7.85 2.26 8.34
N SER A 61 -7.36 1.49 7.38
CA SER A 61 -8.15 0.43 6.74
C SER A 61 -7.28 -0.73 6.28
N VAL A 62 -7.81 -1.95 6.41
CA VAL A 62 -7.18 -3.16 5.87
C VAL A 62 -7.37 -3.18 4.35
N ALA A 63 -6.29 -3.48 3.63
CA ALA A 63 -6.26 -3.48 2.18
C ALA A 63 -6.08 -4.90 1.61
N TYR A 64 -6.82 -5.18 0.54
CA TYR A 64 -6.58 -6.33 -0.33
C TYR A 64 -5.43 -6.01 -1.30
N TYR A 65 -4.48 -6.92 -1.45
CA TYR A 65 -3.37 -6.77 -2.39
C TYR A 65 -3.58 -7.62 -3.63
N ASP A 66 -3.61 -6.94 -4.78
CA ASP A 66 -3.53 -7.54 -6.10
C ASP A 66 -2.07 -7.60 -6.54
N ALA A 67 -1.52 -8.80 -6.52
CA ALA A 67 -0.13 -9.07 -6.89
C ALA A 67 0.13 -8.94 -8.40
N GLU A 68 -0.88 -9.10 -9.26
CA GLU A 68 -0.71 -9.02 -10.71
C GLU A 68 -0.44 -7.56 -11.14
N HIS A 69 -1.19 -6.63 -10.54
CA HIS A 69 -1.14 -5.21 -10.89
C HIS A 69 -0.34 -4.36 -9.90
N HIS A 70 0.16 -4.95 -8.81
CA HIS A 70 0.83 -4.24 -7.72
C HIS A 70 -0.05 -3.13 -7.11
N GLU A 71 -1.34 -3.47 -6.91
CA GLU A 71 -2.37 -2.56 -6.43
C GLU A 71 -2.90 -3.00 -5.06
N LEU A 72 -3.18 -2.01 -4.20
CA LEU A 72 -3.87 -2.21 -2.93
C LEU A 72 -5.26 -1.57 -3.00
N PHE A 73 -6.27 -2.28 -2.48
CA PHE A 73 -7.66 -1.85 -2.46
C PHE A 73 -8.18 -1.82 -1.04
N CYS A 74 -8.75 -0.70 -0.61
CA CYS A 74 -9.42 -0.62 0.69
C CYS A 74 -10.68 0.25 0.60
N VAL A 75 -11.61 0.03 1.53
CA VAL A 75 -12.77 0.89 1.70
C VAL A 75 -12.48 1.86 2.82
N ILE A 76 -12.76 3.15 2.58
CA ILE A 76 -12.75 4.15 3.64
C ILE A 76 -14.18 4.40 4.12
N GLU A 77 -14.37 4.28 5.43
CA GLU A 77 -15.60 4.63 6.13
C GLU A 77 -15.32 5.91 6.92
N THR A 78 -15.53 7.09 6.33
CA THR A 78 -15.48 8.34 7.10
C THR A 78 -16.83 9.04 7.05
N ALA A 79 -17.20 9.74 8.12
CA ALA A 79 -18.52 10.34 8.31
C ALA A 79 -18.95 11.34 7.20
N HIS A 80 -18.00 11.81 6.37
CA HIS A 80 -18.24 12.75 5.27
C HIS A 80 -17.94 12.19 3.88
N GLN A 81 -17.38 10.98 3.78
CA GLN A 81 -17.11 10.29 2.52
C GLN A 81 -17.71 8.88 2.64
N TYR A 82 -18.91 8.72 2.09
CA TYR A 82 -19.59 7.43 1.90
C TYR A 82 -18.61 6.36 1.46
N ASN A 83 -18.77 5.11 1.93
CA ASN A 83 -18.01 3.90 1.57
C ASN A 83 -17.31 4.00 0.21
N THR A 84 -16.14 4.61 0.18
CA THR A 84 -15.43 4.93 -1.05
C THR A 84 -14.38 3.86 -1.23
N LEU A 85 -14.44 3.15 -2.35
CA LEU A 85 -13.39 2.21 -2.72
C LEU A 85 -12.17 3.03 -3.17
N MET A 86 -11.07 2.84 -2.46
CA MET A 86 -9.79 3.45 -2.76
C MET A 86 -8.87 2.41 -3.39
N LYS A 87 -8.03 2.88 -4.31
CA LYS A 87 -6.99 2.07 -4.97
C LYS A 87 -5.65 2.77 -4.84
N PHE A 88 -4.61 2.02 -4.51
CA PHE A 88 -3.26 2.50 -4.29
C PHE A 88 -2.32 1.70 -5.19
N ARG A 89 -1.74 2.35 -6.19
CA ARG A 89 -0.81 1.72 -7.13
C ARG A 89 0.61 2.15 -6.81
N ILE A 90 1.52 1.20 -6.68
CA ILE A 90 2.93 1.48 -6.35
C ILE A 90 3.80 1.04 -7.52
N GLU A 91 4.40 2.00 -8.21
CA GLU A 91 5.26 1.76 -9.37
C GLU A 91 6.55 2.56 -9.22
N GLY A 92 7.71 1.90 -9.37
CA GLY A 92 9.02 2.57 -9.30
C GLY A 92 9.31 3.30 -7.98
N GLY A 93 8.62 2.91 -6.88
CA GLY A 93 8.74 3.58 -5.58
C GLY A 93 7.84 4.81 -5.40
N ALA A 94 7.03 5.17 -6.40
CA ALA A 94 6.02 6.21 -6.30
C ALA A 94 4.63 5.60 -6.03
N LEU A 95 3.78 6.36 -5.34
CA LEU A 95 2.39 5.98 -5.05
C LEU A 95 1.43 6.84 -5.86
N THR A 96 0.50 6.20 -6.57
CA THR A 96 -0.67 6.87 -7.15
C THR A 96 -1.93 6.38 -6.44
N VAL A 97 -2.77 7.32 -6.02
CA VAL A 97 -4.02 7.02 -5.28
C VAL A 97 -5.21 7.28 -6.18
N TYR A 98 -6.22 6.42 -6.12
CA TYR A 98 -7.47 6.60 -6.83
C TYR A 98 -8.65 6.45 -5.88
N SER A 99 -9.73 7.17 -6.16
CA SER A 99 -11.01 7.01 -5.47
C SER A 99 -12.11 6.68 -6.48
N LEU A 100 -12.88 5.63 -6.24
CA LEU A 100 -14.08 5.32 -7.01
C LEU A 100 -15.26 6.14 -6.47
N TYR A 101 -15.68 7.15 -7.23
CA TYR A 101 -16.84 7.97 -6.91
C TYR A 101 -17.76 8.04 -8.12
N SER A 102 -19.05 7.73 -7.93
CA SER A 102 -20.06 7.74 -9.01
C SER A 102 -19.62 6.91 -10.22
N GLU A 103 -19.16 5.67 -9.98
CA GLU A 103 -18.70 4.71 -11.00
C GLU A 103 -17.49 5.16 -11.84
N LYS A 104 -16.79 6.22 -11.42
CA LYS A 104 -15.58 6.72 -12.09
C LYS A 104 -14.39 6.74 -11.14
N TRP A 105 -13.25 6.29 -11.67
CA TRP A 105 -11.97 6.42 -10.98
C TRP A 105 -11.44 7.84 -11.14
N ASN A 106 -11.21 8.50 -10.01
CA ASN A 106 -10.52 9.79 -9.94
C ASN A 106 -9.10 9.53 -9.46
N GLU A 107 -8.11 10.02 -10.21
CA GLU A 107 -6.68 9.81 -9.94
C GLU A 107 -6.07 10.99 -9.19
N TYR A 108 -5.22 10.68 -8.22
CA TYR A 108 -4.43 11.62 -7.43
C TYR A 108 -2.97 11.16 -7.46
N PRO A 109 -2.11 11.81 -8.28
CA PRO A 109 -0.71 11.42 -8.39
C PRO A 109 0.06 11.77 -7.12
N GLY A 110 0.90 10.85 -6.65
CA GLY A 110 1.85 11.05 -5.56
C GLY A 110 3.29 10.90 -6.03
N VAL A 111 4.22 11.52 -5.30
CA VAL A 111 5.57 11.74 -5.84
C VAL A 111 6.68 11.13 -4.96
N ASP A 112 6.45 10.90 -3.66
CA ASP A 112 7.58 10.61 -2.76
C ASP A 112 7.32 9.44 -1.79
N LYS A 113 8.31 8.54 -1.64
CA LYS A 113 8.46 7.57 -0.54
C LYS A 113 9.52 8.10 0.44
N LYS A 114 9.19 8.20 1.73
CA LYS A 114 10.13 8.62 2.79
C LYS A 114 10.60 7.44 3.62
#